data_AF-A0A818KNF9-F1
#
_entry.id   AF-A0A818KNF9-F1
#
_cell.length_a   1.000
_cell.length_b   1.000
_cell.length_c   1.000
_cell.angle_alpha   90.00
_cell.angle_beta   90.00
_cell.angle_gamma   90.00
#
_symmetry.space_group_name_H-M   'P 1'
#
loop_
_entity.id
_entity.type
_entity.pdbx_description
1 polymer ?
#
loop_
_entity_poly.entity_id
_entity_poly.type
_entity_poly.pdbx_seq_one_letter_code
_entity_poly.pdbx_strand_id
1 'polypeptide(L)'
;MKNYLNILDIPDEILFLIFQRLNAVEVFTSLEDVNQRFHRLAFDPLLIRDLNMTTITNINSFYDQNFSIDSNVLSRICKNILPQIHSQVHKLTVEQDSMKEILHAGTYPQLYSLSLINFEEEIIYQYLTDDLVLRDLLTKQITHLNIDMKMPEGSDSETISKIFQLILSLCKNLISLNFCDMYPTRSCFNHLHYLFQESYMPSSLNKLKINLPVLTYCLYLLDGPLVSLSTLIINVSSIFHPEMLEPIDPTKKLPNLKYFSFTSFGYTFEYDNLIVPLLCRMINLEELQLYLSVGRFYPSLIDGNQLYDQFLIYMTQLRKFTFNIKTWVTFDTITNEIPTSEDIQRTFIGRIDEPVAAYVYMKSYPRPRDCVCHVYTLPYDFEYFTDLNNSFQGGMFEKVRRLKMWDTNPFEYKLFKIISQDFPFLEFLYIANDCSQEENQHSSTTITFPNLTLLDLKYAHVDYAKLFLFKQNMSLPRLINLTIKYKSLVTITDNFTKSATLFNFDKLKSLDVCEQFVGSKTFHDYFPLL
;
A
#
# COMPACT_ATOMS: atom_id res chain seq x y z
N MET A 1 -16.57 29.92 -33.72
CA MET A 1 -15.53 28.91 -33.95
C MET A 1 -14.93 28.55 -32.60
N LYS A 2 -14.97 27.27 -32.19
CA LYS A 2 -14.21 26.82 -31.02
C LYS A 2 -12.76 26.63 -31.49
N ASN A 3 -11.84 27.47 -31.04
CA ASN A 3 -10.41 27.21 -31.21
C ASN A 3 -10.07 26.01 -30.34
N TYR A 4 -9.88 24.86 -30.98
CA TYR A 4 -9.31 23.69 -30.31
C TYR A 4 -7.81 23.96 -30.14
N LEU A 5 -7.34 23.97 -28.88
CA LEU A 5 -5.92 24.08 -28.56
C LEU A 5 -5.22 22.82 -29.08
N ASN A 6 -4.20 22.97 -29.93
CA ASN A 6 -3.39 21.84 -30.36
C ASN A 6 -2.39 21.49 -29.23
N ILE A 7 -2.07 20.21 -29.05
CA ILE A 7 -1.04 19.78 -28.10
C ILE A 7 0.32 20.43 -28.40
N LEU A 8 0.59 20.75 -29.68
CA LEU A 8 1.78 21.47 -30.11
C LEU A 8 1.80 22.94 -29.70
N ASP A 9 0.67 23.51 -29.28
CA ASP A 9 0.56 24.89 -28.78
C ASP A 9 0.79 24.97 -27.25
N ILE A 10 0.82 23.83 -26.56
CA ILE A 10 1.04 23.77 -25.11
C ILE A 10 2.52 24.09 -24.80
N PRO A 11 2.85 24.89 -23.76
CA PRO A 11 4.24 25.17 -23.35
C PRO A 11 5.05 23.92 -22.95
N ASP A 12 6.38 23.99 -23.08
CA ASP A 12 7.28 22.87 -22.79
C ASP A 12 7.15 22.41 -21.33
N GLU A 13 6.97 23.33 -20.40
CA GLU A 13 6.83 23.06 -18.97
C GLU A 13 5.60 22.22 -18.67
N ILE A 14 4.49 22.50 -19.36
CA ILE A 14 3.23 21.76 -19.18
C ILE A 14 3.32 20.39 -19.84
N LEU A 15 3.91 20.31 -21.05
CA LEU A 15 4.15 19.02 -21.71
C LEU A 15 5.08 18.13 -20.88
N PHE A 16 6.11 18.71 -20.30
CA PHE A 16 7.04 18.02 -19.42
C PHE A 16 6.33 17.47 -18.17
N LEU A 17 5.47 18.27 -17.52
CA LEU A 17 4.64 17.80 -16.41
C LEU A 17 3.67 16.68 -16.82
N ILE A 18 3.14 16.72 -18.05
CA ILE A 18 2.30 15.65 -18.59
C ILE A 18 3.16 14.38 -18.77
N PHE A 19 4.35 14.49 -19.38
CA PHE A 19 5.23 13.34 -19.64
C PHE A 19 5.73 12.71 -18.33
N GLN A 20 5.99 13.49 -17.29
CA GLN A 20 6.30 12.98 -15.95
C GLN A 20 5.19 12.13 -15.33
N ARG A 21 3.95 12.22 -15.83
CA ARG A 21 2.81 11.41 -15.38
C ARG A 21 2.57 10.18 -16.23
N LEU A 22 3.26 10.05 -17.37
CA LEU A 22 3.17 8.89 -18.26
C LEU A 22 4.27 7.89 -17.90
N ASN A 23 4.05 6.62 -18.28
CA ASN A 23 5.10 5.61 -18.17
C ASN A 23 6.20 5.87 -19.20
N ALA A 24 7.47 5.61 -18.86
CA ALA A 24 8.57 5.89 -19.79
C ALA A 24 8.48 5.07 -21.09
N VAL A 25 7.98 3.83 -21.01
CA VAL A 25 7.69 2.98 -22.17
C VAL A 25 6.68 3.66 -23.09
N GLU A 26 5.62 4.25 -22.54
CA GLU A 26 4.60 4.98 -23.31
C GLU A 26 5.20 6.23 -23.96
N VAL A 27 6.00 7.01 -23.21
CA VAL A 27 6.67 8.21 -23.73
C VAL A 27 7.58 7.85 -24.90
N PHE A 28 8.44 6.84 -24.75
CA PHE A 28 9.38 6.45 -25.78
C PHE A 28 8.72 5.85 -27.01
N THR A 29 7.73 4.99 -26.84
CA THR A 29 7.06 4.36 -27.98
C THR A 29 6.14 5.30 -28.73
N SER A 30 5.48 6.20 -28.01
CA SER A 30 4.40 6.99 -28.58
C SER A 30 4.86 8.36 -29.06
N LEU A 31 5.99 8.88 -28.56
CA LEU A 31 6.38 10.28 -28.80
C LEU A 31 7.73 10.46 -29.51
N GLU A 32 8.58 9.44 -29.56
CA GLU A 32 9.92 9.54 -30.17
C GLU A 32 9.88 10.03 -31.63
N ASP A 33 8.94 9.51 -32.44
CA ASP A 33 8.83 9.79 -33.87
C ASP A 33 7.76 10.84 -34.23
N VAL A 34 7.04 11.39 -33.26
CA VAL A 34 5.88 12.25 -33.53
C VAL A 34 6.31 13.64 -33.98
N ASN A 35 7.25 14.26 -33.25
CA ASN A 35 7.75 15.59 -33.55
C ASN A 35 9.10 15.83 -32.83
N GLN A 36 9.99 16.60 -33.46
CA GLN A 36 11.32 16.94 -32.91
C GLN A 36 11.24 17.59 -31.52
N ARG A 37 10.20 18.38 -31.24
CA ARG A 37 9.96 18.99 -29.93
C ARG A 37 9.67 17.93 -28.86
N PHE A 38 8.81 16.97 -29.17
CA PHE A 38 8.47 15.88 -28.24
C PHE A 38 9.65 14.94 -28.05
N HIS A 39 10.42 14.66 -29.11
CA HIS A 39 11.67 13.94 -29.02
C HIS A 39 12.62 14.64 -28.04
N ARG A 40 12.88 15.95 -28.20
CA ARG A 40 13.73 16.69 -27.26
C ARG A 40 13.25 16.59 -25.80
N LEU A 41 11.95 16.69 -25.57
CA LEU A 41 11.37 16.61 -24.22
C LEU A 41 11.42 15.19 -23.64
N ALA A 42 11.16 14.17 -24.46
CA ALA A 42 11.22 12.76 -24.04
C ALA A 42 12.64 12.35 -23.60
N PHE A 43 13.65 12.99 -24.18
CA PHE A 43 15.05 12.79 -23.84
C PHE A 43 15.61 13.85 -22.87
N ASP A 44 14.73 14.57 -22.17
CA ASP A 44 15.16 15.50 -21.13
C ASP A 44 15.79 14.75 -19.94
N PRO A 45 16.96 15.18 -19.44
CA PRO A 45 17.64 14.51 -18.32
C PRO A 45 16.77 14.34 -17.07
N LEU A 46 15.83 15.27 -16.82
CA LEU A 46 14.95 15.20 -15.66
C LEU A 46 13.89 14.09 -15.80
N LEU A 47 13.49 13.70 -17.02
CA LEU A 47 12.63 12.53 -17.25
C LEU A 47 13.45 11.24 -17.21
N ILE A 48 14.62 11.23 -17.83
CA ILE A 48 15.48 10.03 -17.96
C ILE A 48 16.05 9.59 -16.61
N ARG A 49 16.28 10.53 -15.70
CA ARG A 49 16.95 10.28 -14.42
C ARG A 49 16.31 9.16 -13.62
N ASP A 50 14.97 9.13 -13.57
CA ASP A 50 14.17 8.14 -12.86
C ASP A 50 13.35 7.34 -13.88
N LEU A 51 13.97 6.29 -14.43
CA LEU A 51 13.40 5.51 -15.52
C LEU A 51 12.54 4.35 -14.99
N ASN A 52 11.24 4.39 -15.27
CA ASN A 52 10.33 3.29 -14.96
C ASN A 52 9.99 2.47 -16.21
N MET A 53 10.52 1.24 -16.28
CA MET A 53 10.34 0.28 -17.36
C MET A 53 9.42 -0.87 -16.96
N THR A 54 8.34 -0.56 -16.26
CA THR A 54 7.23 -1.50 -15.97
C THR A 54 6.10 -1.28 -16.97
N THR A 55 5.27 -2.29 -17.24
CA THR A 55 4.00 -2.07 -17.97
C THR A 55 2.91 -1.46 -17.10
N ILE A 56 3.03 -1.64 -15.79
CA ILE A 56 1.99 -1.33 -14.83
C ILE A 56 2.12 0.14 -14.42
N THR A 57 1.16 0.97 -14.85
CA THR A 57 0.96 2.33 -14.29
C THR A 57 0.30 2.31 -12.91
N ASN A 58 -0.02 1.14 -12.34
CA ASN A 58 -0.59 1.07 -10.99
C ASN A 58 -0.25 -0.24 -10.27
N ILE A 59 0.76 -0.19 -9.38
CA ILE A 59 1.36 -1.30 -8.60
C ILE A 59 0.36 -2.05 -7.69
N ASN A 60 -0.94 -1.72 -7.74
CA ASN A 60 -1.91 -2.06 -6.71
C ASN A 60 -2.98 -3.09 -7.11
N SER A 61 -2.90 -3.74 -8.29
CA SER A 61 -3.82 -4.83 -8.61
C SER A 61 -3.37 -6.14 -7.94
N PHE A 62 -4.00 -6.45 -6.80
CA PHE A 62 -3.90 -7.70 -6.04
C PHE A 62 -4.23 -8.99 -6.83
N TYR A 63 -4.55 -8.90 -8.13
CA TYR A 63 -4.91 -10.03 -8.96
C TYR A 63 -4.10 -10.02 -10.26
N ASP A 64 -3.36 -11.11 -10.44
CA ASP A 64 -2.43 -11.43 -11.52
C ASP A 64 -3.00 -11.26 -12.93
N GLN A 65 -2.69 -10.12 -13.56
CA GLN A 65 -2.46 -10.11 -15.00
C GLN A 65 -1.11 -9.46 -15.25
N ASN A 66 -0.10 -10.29 -15.51
CA ASN A 66 1.22 -9.88 -15.98
C ASN A 66 1.06 -9.28 -17.38
N PHE A 67 0.78 -7.98 -17.45
CA PHE A 67 1.08 -7.27 -18.68
C PHE A 67 2.61 -7.19 -18.76
N SER A 68 3.21 -7.73 -19.82
CA SER A 68 4.63 -7.55 -20.10
C SER A 68 4.80 -6.56 -21.26
N ILE A 69 5.92 -5.86 -21.30
CA ILE A 69 6.19 -4.89 -22.38
C ILE A 69 6.20 -5.71 -23.68
N ASP A 70 5.46 -5.26 -24.69
CA ASP A 70 5.47 -5.91 -26.00
C ASP A 70 6.92 -6.11 -26.46
N SER A 71 7.27 -7.32 -26.90
CA SER A 71 8.66 -7.67 -27.19
C SER A 71 9.27 -6.84 -28.32
N ASN A 72 8.47 -6.38 -29.28
CA ASN A 72 8.97 -5.49 -30.33
C ASN A 72 9.22 -4.08 -29.79
N VAL A 73 8.33 -3.59 -28.92
CA VAL A 73 8.51 -2.34 -28.18
C VAL A 73 9.80 -2.39 -27.35
N LEU A 74 9.97 -3.44 -26.54
CA LEU A 74 11.14 -3.61 -25.69
C LEU A 74 12.42 -3.66 -26.53
N SER A 75 12.43 -4.48 -27.59
CA SER A 75 13.57 -4.60 -28.51
C SER A 75 13.95 -3.25 -29.14
N ARG A 76 12.96 -2.44 -29.52
CA ARG A 76 13.18 -1.09 -30.06
C ARG A 76 13.82 -0.18 -29.01
N ILE A 77 13.27 -0.15 -27.79
CA ILE A 77 13.80 0.69 -26.70
C ILE A 77 15.25 0.28 -26.36
N CYS A 78 15.50 -1.01 -26.19
CA CYS A 78 16.80 -1.55 -25.83
C CYS A 78 17.86 -1.33 -26.91
N LYS A 79 17.50 -1.38 -28.20
CA LYS A 79 18.46 -1.19 -29.30
C LYS A 79 18.71 0.26 -29.64
N ASN A 80 17.67 1.11 -29.56
CA ASN A 80 17.74 2.44 -30.12
C ASN A 80 17.83 3.51 -29.02
N ILE A 81 17.14 3.35 -27.90
CA ILE A 81 16.94 4.44 -26.93
C ILE A 81 17.88 4.30 -25.75
N LEU A 82 17.88 3.15 -25.06
CA LEU A 82 18.72 2.93 -23.88
C LEU A 82 20.22 3.20 -24.13
N PRO A 83 20.82 2.80 -25.28
CA PRO A 83 22.21 3.13 -25.59
C PRO A 83 22.51 4.63 -25.67
N GLN A 84 21.50 5.48 -25.89
CA GLN A 84 21.66 6.94 -25.94
C GLN A 84 21.54 7.58 -24.55
N ILE A 85 20.77 6.96 -23.63
CA ILE A 85 20.38 7.59 -22.37
C ILE A 85 20.95 6.92 -21.11
N HIS A 86 21.51 5.70 -21.21
CA HIS A 86 21.92 4.90 -20.05
C HIS A 86 22.90 5.62 -19.11
N SER A 87 23.71 6.55 -19.62
CA SER A 87 24.67 7.33 -18.83
C SER A 87 24.03 8.36 -17.91
N GLN A 88 22.75 8.71 -18.13
CA GLN A 88 21.98 9.71 -17.38
C GLN A 88 20.98 9.08 -16.41
N VAL A 89 20.74 7.76 -16.52
CA VAL A 89 19.81 7.02 -15.66
C VAL A 89 20.43 6.86 -14.28
N HIS A 90 19.74 7.35 -13.26
CA HIS A 90 20.17 7.29 -11.86
C HIS A 90 19.35 6.28 -11.04
N LYS A 91 18.07 6.14 -11.39
CA LYS A 91 17.18 5.15 -10.82
C LYS A 91 16.50 4.38 -11.94
N LEU A 92 16.42 3.07 -11.76
CA LEU A 92 15.82 2.17 -12.74
C LEU A 92 14.82 1.25 -12.03
N THR A 93 13.60 1.19 -12.57
CA THR A 93 12.60 0.20 -12.19
C THR A 93 12.36 -0.75 -13.35
N VAL A 94 12.44 -2.05 -13.11
CA VAL A 94 12.29 -3.10 -14.13
C VAL A 94 11.42 -4.23 -13.62
N GLU A 95 10.76 -4.91 -14.56
CA GLU A 95 10.00 -6.14 -14.32
C GLU A 95 10.83 -7.36 -14.72
N GLN A 96 10.42 -8.52 -14.21
CA GLN A 96 11.08 -9.81 -14.45
C GLN A 96 11.39 -10.07 -15.93
N ASP A 97 10.40 -9.89 -16.80
CA ASP A 97 10.48 -10.30 -18.20
C ASP A 97 11.37 -9.36 -19.04
N SER A 98 11.56 -8.11 -18.59
CA SER A 98 12.29 -7.07 -19.33
C SER A 98 13.69 -6.79 -18.76
N MET A 99 13.96 -7.17 -17.52
CA MET A 99 15.18 -6.80 -16.80
C MET A 99 16.46 -7.12 -17.57
N LYS A 100 16.58 -8.36 -18.07
CA LYS A 100 17.82 -8.79 -18.73
C LYS A 100 18.15 -7.93 -19.93
N GLU A 101 17.18 -7.71 -20.82
CA GLU A 101 17.40 -6.90 -22.02
C GLU A 101 17.74 -5.45 -21.67
N ILE A 102 17.05 -4.89 -20.67
CA ILE A 102 17.26 -3.50 -20.23
C ILE A 102 18.64 -3.33 -19.60
N LEU A 103 19.04 -4.20 -18.67
CA LEU A 103 20.35 -4.11 -18.02
C LEU A 103 21.50 -4.33 -19.01
N HIS A 104 21.31 -5.16 -20.03
CA HIS A 104 22.32 -5.39 -21.07
C HIS A 104 22.35 -4.31 -22.16
N ALA A 105 21.35 -3.44 -22.25
CA ALA A 105 21.28 -2.40 -23.27
C ALA A 105 22.27 -1.23 -23.03
N GLY A 106 22.90 -1.15 -21.85
CA GLY A 106 23.83 -0.07 -21.51
C GLY A 106 24.69 -0.39 -20.30
N THR A 107 25.57 0.54 -19.93
CA THR A 107 26.52 0.36 -18.80
C THR A 107 26.11 1.06 -17.51
N TYR A 108 25.05 1.88 -17.55
CA TYR A 108 24.43 2.54 -16.40
C TYR A 108 25.37 3.13 -15.33
N PRO A 109 26.40 3.92 -15.68
CA PRO A 109 27.45 4.35 -14.75
C PRO A 109 27.00 5.26 -13.59
N GLN A 110 25.80 5.84 -13.67
CA GLN A 110 25.23 6.72 -12.65
C GLN A 110 24.10 6.05 -11.84
N LEU A 111 23.83 4.77 -12.12
CA LEU A 111 22.73 4.03 -11.51
C LEU A 111 23.07 3.68 -10.06
N TYR A 112 22.43 4.35 -9.12
CA TYR A 112 22.59 4.10 -7.69
C TYR A 112 21.37 3.45 -7.06
N SER A 113 20.21 3.47 -7.74
CA SER A 113 18.96 2.89 -7.25
C SER A 113 18.36 1.90 -8.26
N LEU A 114 18.07 0.68 -7.80
CA LEU A 114 17.44 -0.36 -8.60
C LEU A 114 16.16 -0.85 -7.91
N SER A 115 15.06 -0.90 -8.66
CA SER A 115 13.80 -1.50 -8.22
C SER A 115 13.46 -2.69 -9.11
N LEU A 116 13.41 -3.87 -8.50
CA LEU A 116 13.02 -5.12 -9.13
C LEU A 116 11.57 -5.39 -8.75
N ILE A 117 10.66 -5.30 -9.73
CA ILE A 117 9.22 -5.40 -9.49
C ILE A 117 8.65 -6.68 -10.08
N ASN A 118 7.72 -7.32 -9.35
CA ASN A 118 6.97 -8.47 -9.85
C ASN A 118 7.88 -9.67 -10.24
N PHE A 119 8.84 -10.04 -9.37
CA PHE A 119 9.74 -11.17 -9.60
C PHE A 119 9.27 -12.43 -8.89
N GLU A 120 9.25 -13.56 -9.59
CA GLU A 120 9.17 -14.89 -8.98
C GLU A 120 10.50 -15.23 -8.30
N GLU A 121 10.43 -15.96 -7.17
CA GLU A 121 11.59 -16.26 -6.33
C GLU A 121 12.70 -17.03 -7.07
N GLU A 122 12.34 -18.02 -7.88
CA GLU A 122 13.33 -18.83 -8.61
C GLU A 122 14.09 -17.99 -9.64
N ILE A 123 13.39 -17.06 -10.27
CA ILE A 123 13.93 -16.23 -11.34
C ILE A 123 14.87 -15.17 -10.77
N ILE A 124 14.49 -14.48 -9.68
CA ILE A 124 15.41 -13.54 -9.03
C ILE A 124 16.63 -14.25 -8.45
N TYR A 125 16.48 -15.46 -7.89
CA TYR A 125 17.60 -16.27 -7.45
C TYR A 125 18.56 -16.55 -8.60
N GLN A 126 18.04 -17.02 -9.74
CA GLN A 126 18.82 -17.28 -10.93
C GLN A 126 19.57 -16.04 -11.43
N TYR A 127 18.92 -14.87 -11.47
CA TYR A 127 19.57 -13.63 -11.87
C TYR A 127 20.69 -13.22 -10.89
N LEU A 128 20.48 -13.37 -9.59
CA LEU A 128 21.49 -13.05 -8.58
C LEU A 128 22.70 -14.01 -8.63
N THR A 129 22.52 -15.25 -9.09
CA THR A 129 23.62 -16.22 -9.24
C THR A 129 24.34 -16.08 -10.58
N ASP A 130 23.59 -16.00 -11.68
CA ASP A 130 24.08 -16.26 -13.02
C ASP A 130 24.33 -14.98 -13.84
N ASP A 131 23.64 -13.88 -13.52
CA ASP A 131 23.74 -12.64 -14.30
C ASP A 131 24.91 -11.77 -13.82
N LEU A 132 25.99 -11.79 -14.60
CA LEU A 132 27.19 -11.03 -14.31
C LEU A 132 26.96 -9.51 -14.32
N VAL A 133 26.03 -9.01 -15.14
CA VAL A 133 25.77 -7.56 -15.24
C VAL A 133 25.05 -7.08 -13.98
N LEU A 134 23.99 -7.78 -13.58
CA LEU A 134 23.28 -7.46 -12.33
C LEU A 134 24.22 -7.54 -11.13
N ARG A 135 25.03 -8.59 -11.02
CA ARG A 135 25.98 -8.76 -9.91
C ARG A 135 27.02 -7.64 -9.87
N ASP A 136 27.53 -7.20 -11.03
CA ASP A 136 28.49 -6.10 -11.09
C ASP A 136 27.87 -4.78 -10.60
N LEU A 137 26.64 -4.49 -11.05
CA LEU A 137 25.88 -3.32 -10.62
C LEU A 137 25.64 -3.34 -9.10
N LEU A 138 25.12 -4.45 -8.57
CA LEU A 138 24.85 -4.62 -7.15
C LEU A 138 26.12 -4.47 -6.30
N THR A 139 27.25 -4.98 -6.80
CA THR A 139 28.52 -4.94 -6.05
C THR A 139 29.17 -3.56 -6.04
N LYS A 140 29.08 -2.83 -7.15
CA LYS A 140 29.87 -1.60 -7.35
C LYS A 140 29.09 -0.31 -7.17
N GLN A 141 27.82 -0.28 -7.58
CA GLN A 141 27.11 0.98 -7.84
C GLN A 141 25.84 1.15 -7.02
N ILE A 142 25.08 0.07 -6.81
CA ILE A 142 23.78 0.15 -6.15
C ILE A 142 23.94 0.44 -4.66
N THR A 143 23.31 1.53 -4.23
CA THR A 143 23.21 1.96 -2.82
C THR A 143 21.77 1.90 -2.31
N HIS A 144 20.78 1.84 -3.21
CA HIS A 144 19.36 1.75 -2.89
C HIS A 144 18.75 0.60 -3.68
N LEU A 145 18.27 -0.43 -2.97
CA LEU A 145 17.67 -1.60 -3.60
C LEU A 145 16.24 -1.76 -3.12
N ASN A 146 15.33 -1.91 -4.07
CA ASN A 146 13.94 -2.24 -3.84
C ASN A 146 13.61 -3.56 -4.54
N ILE A 147 13.01 -4.49 -3.81
CA ILE A 147 12.66 -5.80 -4.34
C ILE A 147 11.21 -6.10 -3.98
N ASP A 148 10.42 -6.38 -5.01
CA ASP A 148 9.06 -6.86 -4.91
C ASP A 148 8.97 -8.24 -5.56
N MET A 149 8.77 -9.25 -4.73
CA MET A 149 8.73 -10.66 -5.14
C MET A 149 7.32 -11.21 -5.01
N LYS A 150 6.86 -11.90 -6.05
CA LYS A 150 5.68 -12.76 -6.00
C LYS A 150 6.01 -14.03 -5.24
N MET A 151 5.20 -14.29 -4.21
CA MET A 151 5.28 -15.52 -3.42
C MET A 151 4.14 -16.44 -3.84
N PRO A 152 4.37 -17.43 -4.71
CA PRO A 152 3.37 -18.45 -4.97
C PRO A 152 3.07 -19.22 -3.68
N GLU A 153 1.85 -19.75 -3.58
CA GLU A 153 1.49 -20.66 -2.49
C GLU A 153 2.44 -21.87 -2.50
N GLY A 154 3.23 -22.03 -1.43
CA GLY A 154 4.22 -23.11 -1.33
C GLY A 154 5.68 -22.71 -1.62
N SER A 155 5.99 -21.41 -1.70
CA SER A 155 7.36 -20.88 -1.83
C SER A 155 8.39 -21.56 -0.92
N ASP A 156 9.57 -21.83 -1.48
CA ASP A 156 10.67 -22.49 -0.78
C ASP A 156 11.43 -21.50 0.10
N SER A 157 11.27 -21.67 1.41
CA SER A 157 11.97 -20.85 2.41
C SER A 157 13.49 -20.88 2.30
N GLU A 158 14.08 -21.96 1.77
CA GLU A 158 15.52 -22.04 1.56
C GLU A 158 15.97 -21.10 0.43
N THR A 159 15.25 -21.11 -0.69
CA THR A 159 15.51 -20.23 -1.84
C THR A 159 15.42 -18.75 -1.47
N ILE A 160 14.37 -18.33 -0.75
CA ILE A 160 14.25 -16.97 -0.23
C ILE A 160 15.44 -16.59 0.64
N SER A 161 15.85 -17.49 1.52
CA SER A 161 16.98 -17.23 2.41
C SER A 161 18.29 -17.05 1.63
N LYS A 162 18.51 -17.86 0.60
CA LYS A 162 19.66 -17.70 -0.30
C LYS A 162 19.61 -16.39 -1.08
N ILE A 163 18.44 -15.95 -1.54
CA ILE A 163 18.27 -14.64 -2.21
C ILE A 163 18.72 -13.53 -1.26
N PHE A 164 18.27 -13.54 -0.01
CA PHE A 164 18.69 -12.56 0.99
C PHE A 164 20.21 -12.60 1.25
N GLN A 165 20.81 -13.78 1.42
CA GLN A 165 22.26 -13.93 1.55
C GLN A 165 23.01 -13.32 0.37
N LEU A 166 22.54 -13.59 -0.85
CA LEU A 166 23.15 -13.08 -2.07
C LEU A 166 23.06 -11.55 -2.13
N ILE A 167 21.89 -10.98 -1.84
CA ILE A 167 21.71 -9.51 -1.83
C ILE A 167 22.68 -8.85 -0.84
N LEU A 168 22.72 -9.37 0.40
CA LEU A 168 23.54 -8.81 1.47
C LEU A 168 25.03 -8.97 1.20
N SER A 169 25.45 -10.09 0.60
CA SER A 169 26.85 -10.34 0.25
C SER A 169 27.31 -9.55 -0.99
N LEU A 170 26.43 -9.31 -1.95
CA LEU A 170 26.73 -8.53 -3.15
C LEU A 170 26.76 -7.02 -2.82
N CYS A 171 25.79 -6.50 -2.08
CA CYS A 171 25.60 -5.06 -1.93
C CYS A 171 26.37 -4.47 -0.74
N LYS A 172 27.71 -4.45 -0.80
CA LYS A 172 28.56 -3.95 0.30
C LYS A 172 28.36 -2.47 0.66
N ASN A 173 27.90 -1.66 -0.29
CA ASN A 173 27.67 -0.22 -0.14
C ASN A 173 26.17 0.13 0.02
N LEU A 174 25.33 -0.86 0.32
CA LEU A 174 23.89 -0.66 0.43
C LEU A 174 23.57 0.28 1.59
N ILE A 175 22.85 1.36 1.31
CA ILE A 175 22.38 2.35 2.28
C ILE A 175 20.92 2.07 2.63
N SER A 176 20.11 1.71 1.63
CA SER A 176 18.68 1.47 1.77
C SER A 176 18.28 0.16 1.12
N LEU A 177 17.58 -0.69 1.89
CA LEU A 177 16.97 -1.92 1.41
C LEU A 177 15.47 -1.90 1.68
N ASN A 178 14.69 -2.12 0.63
CA ASN A 178 13.24 -2.22 0.72
C ASN A 178 12.78 -3.57 0.17
N PHE A 179 12.19 -4.39 1.02
CA PHE A 179 11.36 -5.51 0.61
C PHE A 179 9.91 -5.02 0.59
N CYS A 180 9.35 -4.92 -0.62
CA CYS A 180 7.97 -4.49 -0.88
C CYS A 180 6.96 -5.57 -0.45
N ASP A 181 5.92 -5.87 -1.24
CA ASP A 181 4.72 -6.64 -0.87
C ASP A 181 4.96 -8.14 -0.64
N MET A 182 6.20 -8.52 -0.31
CA MET A 182 6.57 -9.85 0.13
C MET A 182 6.12 -10.07 1.58
N TYR A 183 5.35 -11.12 1.86
CA TYR A 183 5.10 -11.61 3.21
C TYR A 183 5.82 -12.95 3.39
N PRO A 184 7.10 -12.97 3.82
CA PRO A 184 7.83 -14.22 3.91
C PRO A 184 7.16 -15.15 4.93
N THR A 185 7.12 -16.45 4.62
CA THR A 185 6.56 -17.43 5.54
C THR A 185 7.41 -17.51 6.82
N ARG A 186 6.84 -18.08 7.89
CA ARG A 186 7.57 -18.33 9.15
C ARG A 186 8.90 -19.07 8.92
N SER A 187 8.93 -20.04 8.00
CA SER A 187 10.15 -20.78 7.68
C SER A 187 11.22 -19.87 7.06
N CYS A 188 10.84 -18.94 6.18
CA CYS A 188 11.76 -17.95 5.61
C CYS A 188 12.38 -17.10 6.71
N PHE A 189 11.56 -16.61 7.65
CA PHE A 189 12.06 -15.78 8.73
C PHE A 189 13.01 -16.48 9.69
N ASN A 190 12.75 -17.74 10.02
CA ASN A 190 13.68 -18.50 10.86
C ASN A 190 15.07 -18.57 10.21
N HIS A 191 15.14 -18.77 8.90
CA HIS A 191 16.41 -18.77 8.17
C HIS A 191 17.02 -17.37 8.08
N LEU A 192 16.22 -16.33 7.79
CA LEU A 192 16.68 -14.94 7.84
C LEU A 192 17.27 -14.60 9.21
N HIS A 193 16.63 -15.03 10.29
CA HIS A 193 17.12 -14.82 11.64
C HIS A 193 18.53 -15.37 11.85
N TYR A 194 18.80 -16.62 11.44
CA TYR A 194 20.14 -17.19 11.46
C TYR A 194 21.14 -16.35 10.65
N LEU A 195 20.71 -15.84 9.50
CA LEU A 195 21.57 -15.00 8.65
C LEU A 195 21.94 -13.65 9.24
N PHE A 196 21.00 -13.02 9.95
CA PHE A 196 21.28 -11.80 10.67
C PHE A 196 22.22 -12.07 11.87
N GLN A 197 22.17 -13.25 12.50
CA GLN A 197 23.13 -13.61 13.56
C GLN A 197 24.55 -13.83 13.04
N GLU A 198 24.73 -14.34 11.82
CA GLU A 198 26.05 -14.66 11.25
C GLU A 198 26.81 -13.46 10.63
N SER A 199 26.41 -12.22 10.91
CA SER A 199 27.19 -10.99 10.60
C SER A 199 27.38 -10.65 9.11
N TYR A 200 26.37 -10.88 8.27
CA TYR A 200 26.40 -10.53 6.83
C TYR A 200 25.85 -9.14 6.47
N MET A 201 25.60 -8.25 7.45
CA MET A 201 25.05 -6.91 7.16
C MET A 201 26.09 -5.97 6.55
N PRO A 202 25.77 -5.28 5.44
CA PRO A 202 26.57 -4.16 4.96
C PRO A 202 26.68 -3.10 6.06
N SER A 203 27.90 -2.67 6.39
CA SER A 203 28.14 -1.64 7.43
C SER A 203 27.52 -0.28 7.10
N SER A 204 27.22 -0.03 5.82
CA SER A 204 26.56 1.18 5.33
C SER A 204 25.03 1.15 5.44
N LEU A 205 24.43 -0.01 5.72
CA LEU A 205 22.97 -0.14 5.72
C LEU A 205 22.39 0.70 6.86
N ASN A 206 21.59 1.69 6.48
CA ASN A 206 21.04 2.66 7.41
C ASN A 206 19.50 2.70 7.39
N LYS A 207 18.90 2.25 6.28
CA LYS A 207 17.46 2.19 6.10
C LYS A 207 17.01 0.78 5.70
N LEU A 208 16.06 0.24 6.46
CA LEU A 208 15.41 -1.03 6.15
C LEU A 208 13.88 -0.85 6.12
N LYS A 209 13.25 -1.29 5.04
CA LYS A 209 11.80 -1.51 4.96
C LYS A 209 11.53 -3.00 4.74
N ILE A 210 10.71 -3.60 5.59
CA ILE A 210 10.41 -5.02 5.53
C ILE A 210 8.98 -5.32 6.00
N ASN A 211 8.35 -6.27 5.34
CA ASN A 211 7.07 -6.84 5.75
C ASN A 211 7.32 -8.15 6.50
N LEU A 212 6.67 -8.34 7.65
CA LEU A 212 6.84 -9.49 8.53
C LEU A 212 5.47 -10.17 8.77
N PRO A 213 5.39 -11.50 8.90
CA PRO A 213 4.15 -12.16 9.28
C PRO A 213 3.83 -11.91 10.75
N VAL A 214 4.85 -11.79 11.61
CA VAL A 214 4.72 -11.62 13.06
C VAL A 214 5.75 -10.60 13.57
N LEU A 215 5.30 -9.70 14.45
CA LEU A 215 6.15 -8.67 15.07
C LEU A 215 7.37 -9.23 15.80
N THR A 216 7.27 -10.41 16.40
CA THR A 216 8.36 -10.96 17.23
C THR A 216 9.65 -11.19 16.46
N TYR A 217 9.57 -11.38 15.13
CA TYR A 217 10.74 -11.42 14.26
C TYR A 217 11.49 -10.09 14.18
N CYS A 218 10.79 -8.96 14.31
CA CYS A 218 11.42 -7.65 14.43
C CYS A 218 12.33 -7.55 15.66
N LEU A 219 11.96 -8.17 16.77
CA LEU A 219 12.74 -8.07 18.02
C LEU A 219 14.11 -8.71 17.85
N TYR A 220 14.14 -9.87 17.21
CA TYR A 220 15.38 -10.55 16.88
C TYR A 220 16.28 -9.76 15.93
N LEU A 221 15.68 -9.06 14.96
CA LEU A 221 16.39 -8.17 14.06
C LEU A 221 17.05 -7.01 14.82
N LEU A 222 16.30 -6.41 15.74
CA LEU A 222 16.72 -5.24 16.52
C LEU A 222 17.74 -5.56 17.62
N ASP A 223 17.75 -6.77 18.15
CA ASP A 223 18.75 -7.23 19.13
C ASP A 223 20.09 -7.64 18.50
N GLY A 224 20.14 -7.74 17.17
CA GLY A 224 21.30 -8.20 16.41
C GLY A 224 21.98 -7.09 15.59
N PRO A 225 22.34 -7.34 14.33
CA PRO A 225 23.22 -6.46 13.54
C PRO A 225 22.57 -5.15 13.09
N LEU A 226 21.26 -4.96 13.33
CA LEU A 226 20.50 -3.81 12.84
C LEU A 226 20.39 -2.66 13.87
N VAL A 227 21.12 -2.74 14.99
CA VAL A 227 21.22 -1.65 15.99
C VAL A 227 21.81 -0.35 15.38
N SER A 228 22.51 -0.43 14.25
CA SER A 228 23.06 0.72 13.54
C SER A 228 22.06 1.49 12.67
N LEU A 229 20.86 0.95 12.41
CA LEU A 229 19.88 1.60 11.53
C LEU A 229 19.42 2.95 12.09
N SER A 230 19.34 3.97 11.24
CA SER A 230 18.63 5.22 11.54
C SER A 230 17.17 5.18 11.14
N THR A 231 16.78 4.31 10.21
CA THR A 231 15.42 4.24 9.68
C THR A 231 14.94 2.80 9.57
N LEU A 232 13.80 2.52 10.18
CA LEU A 232 13.16 1.20 10.13
C LEU A 232 11.67 1.34 9.84
N ILE A 233 11.21 0.66 8.79
CA ILE A 233 9.80 0.62 8.37
C ILE A 233 9.35 -0.83 8.37
N ILE A 234 8.32 -1.12 9.15
CA ILE A 234 7.83 -2.48 9.33
C ILE A 234 6.33 -2.51 9.11
N ASN A 235 5.90 -3.43 8.25
CA ASN A 235 4.50 -3.82 8.17
C ASN A 235 4.36 -5.25 8.68
N VAL A 236 3.38 -5.51 9.52
CA VAL A 236 3.05 -6.86 10.01
C VAL A 236 1.65 -7.28 9.58
N SER A 237 1.50 -8.54 9.18
CA SER A 237 0.17 -9.13 8.95
C SER A 237 -0.49 -9.55 10.26
N SER A 238 0.28 -9.95 11.27
CA SER A 238 -0.22 -10.34 12.58
C SER A 238 0.74 -9.99 13.72
N ILE A 239 0.20 -9.87 14.93
CA ILE A 239 1.00 -9.69 16.15
C ILE A 239 0.48 -10.71 17.16
N PHE A 240 1.24 -11.78 17.33
CA PHE A 240 1.00 -12.80 18.34
C PHE A 240 2.28 -12.99 19.17
N HIS A 241 2.12 -13.23 20.46
CA HIS A 241 3.19 -13.71 21.32
C HIS A 241 3.17 -15.25 21.30
N PRO A 242 4.09 -15.93 20.59
CA PRO A 242 4.24 -17.35 20.79
C PRO A 242 4.63 -17.58 22.26
N GLU A 243 4.02 -18.57 22.90
CA GLU A 243 4.18 -18.91 24.33
C GLU A 243 5.64 -19.20 24.76
N MET A 244 6.58 -19.22 23.80
CA MET A 244 7.98 -19.60 23.98
C MET A 244 8.98 -18.44 23.86
N LEU A 245 8.53 -17.18 23.77
CA LEU A 245 9.46 -16.04 23.68
C LEU A 245 9.76 -15.42 25.04
N GLU A 246 11.01 -15.02 25.22
CA GLU A 246 11.42 -14.17 26.33
C GLU A 246 10.75 -12.79 26.21
N PRO A 247 10.38 -12.15 27.33
CA PRO A 247 9.87 -10.79 27.33
C PRO A 247 10.85 -9.83 26.64
N ILE A 248 10.33 -8.83 25.93
CA ILE A 248 11.17 -7.75 25.39
C ILE A 248 11.87 -7.06 26.55
N ASP A 249 13.20 -7.03 26.51
CA ASP A 249 14.00 -6.25 27.45
C ASP A 249 13.98 -4.77 27.06
N PRO A 250 13.26 -3.89 27.79
CA PRO A 250 13.17 -2.47 27.46
C PRO A 250 14.49 -1.73 27.73
N THR A 251 15.48 -2.37 28.37
CA THR A 251 16.79 -1.79 28.64
C THR A 251 17.71 -1.81 27.42
N LYS A 252 17.47 -2.70 26.44
CA LYS A 252 18.23 -2.75 25.18
C LYS A 252 17.85 -1.60 24.25
N LYS A 253 18.48 -0.43 24.43
CA LYS A 253 18.17 0.76 23.63
C LYS A 253 18.62 0.63 22.17
N LEU A 254 17.92 1.35 21.29
CA LEU A 254 18.23 1.50 19.86
C LEU A 254 18.65 2.95 19.60
N PRO A 255 19.89 3.33 20.00
CA PRO A 255 20.28 4.73 20.10
C PRO A 255 20.40 5.45 18.76
N ASN A 256 20.62 4.71 17.67
CA ASN A 256 20.81 5.27 16.33
C ASN A 256 19.50 5.48 15.58
N LEU A 257 18.42 4.83 16.01
CA LEU A 257 17.15 4.86 15.30
C LEU A 257 16.49 6.24 15.47
N LYS A 258 16.30 6.94 14.34
CA LYS A 258 15.71 8.28 14.26
C LYS A 258 14.30 8.27 13.68
N TYR A 259 14.02 7.33 12.78
CA TYR A 259 12.71 7.15 12.18
C TYR A 259 12.24 5.71 12.38
N PHE A 260 11.03 5.56 12.92
CA PHE A 260 10.35 4.27 13.01
C PHE A 260 8.93 4.37 12.48
N SER A 261 8.57 3.46 11.57
CA SER A 261 7.20 3.30 11.10
C SER A 261 6.77 1.87 11.33
N PHE A 262 5.64 1.69 12.01
CA PHE A 262 5.07 0.38 12.29
C PHE A 262 3.60 0.33 11.92
N THR A 263 3.27 -0.63 11.05
CA THR A 263 1.91 -0.86 10.58
C THR A 263 1.50 -2.29 10.86
N SER A 264 0.39 -2.48 11.58
CA SER A 264 -0.27 -3.77 11.71
C SER A 264 -1.61 -3.73 11.01
N PHE A 265 -1.74 -4.53 9.93
CA PHE A 265 -3.03 -4.71 9.25
C PHE A 265 -3.92 -5.72 9.98
N GLY A 266 -3.33 -6.59 10.79
CA GLY A 266 -4.03 -7.49 11.68
C GLY A 266 -4.32 -6.84 13.04
N TYR A 267 -5.11 -7.56 13.83
CA TYR A 267 -5.40 -7.18 15.20
C TYR A 267 -4.41 -7.78 16.18
N THR A 268 -4.23 -7.10 17.32
CA THR A 268 -3.36 -7.58 18.39
C THR A 268 -3.98 -7.42 19.77
N PHE A 269 -3.71 -8.38 20.66
CA PHE A 269 -3.94 -8.25 22.09
C PHE A 269 -2.65 -7.98 22.88
N GLU A 270 -1.52 -7.87 22.17
CA GLU A 270 -0.17 -7.80 22.74
C GLU A 270 0.37 -6.36 22.76
N TYR A 271 -0.50 -5.35 22.79
CA TYR A 271 -0.06 -3.96 22.79
C TYR A 271 0.81 -3.65 24.01
N ASP A 272 0.36 -4.02 25.21
CA ASP A 272 1.08 -3.73 26.45
C ASP A 272 2.32 -4.63 26.63
N ASN A 273 2.32 -5.84 26.05
CA ASN A 273 3.41 -6.82 26.19
C ASN A 273 4.51 -6.71 25.11
N LEU A 274 4.14 -6.29 23.89
CA LEU A 274 5.06 -6.27 22.75
C LEU A 274 5.27 -4.85 22.19
N ILE A 275 4.21 -4.07 21.99
CA ILE A 275 4.32 -2.76 21.34
C ILE A 275 4.95 -1.74 22.28
N VAL A 276 4.42 -1.60 23.49
CA VAL A 276 4.93 -0.61 24.46
C VAL A 276 6.41 -0.87 24.81
N PRO A 277 6.83 -2.09 25.17
CA PRO A 277 8.24 -2.34 25.49
C PRO A 277 9.17 -2.10 24.31
N LEU A 278 8.74 -2.42 23.07
CA LEU A 278 9.50 -2.12 21.86
C LEU A 278 9.72 -0.62 21.69
N LEU A 279 8.65 0.19 21.81
CA LEU A 279 8.74 1.65 21.68
C LEU A 279 9.62 2.26 22.77
N CYS A 280 9.58 1.73 23.99
CA CYS A 280 10.46 2.16 25.09
C CYS A 280 11.95 1.95 24.83
N ARG A 281 12.34 1.14 23.85
CA ARG A 281 13.74 0.98 23.41
C ARG A 281 14.21 2.10 22.50
N MET A 282 13.29 2.85 21.89
CA MET A 282 13.54 3.81 20.81
C MET A 282 13.49 5.27 21.30
N ILE A 283 14.20 5.56 22.40
CA ILE A 283 14.13 6.85 23.10
C ILE A 283 14.68 8.06 22.31
N ASN A 284 15.47 7.80 21.26
CA ASN A 284 16.09 8.85 20.42
C ASN A 284 15.35 9.12 19.11
N LEU A 285 14.13 8.58 18.95
CA LEU A 285 13.33 8.82 17.76
C LEU A 285 13.05 10.32 17.58
N GLU A 286 13.18 10.76 16.34
CA GLU A 286 12.78 12.08 15.88
C GLU A 286 11.41 12.03 15.19
N GLU A 287 11.10 10.90 14.54
CA GLU A 287 9.81 10.65 13.90
C GLU A 287 9.29 9.24 14.19
N LEU A 288 7.99 9.17 14.53
CA LEU A 288 7.28 7.92 14.79
C LEU A 288 5.99 7.88 13.97
N GLN A 289 5.77 6.77 13.25
CA GLN A 289 4.50 6.46 12.60
C GLN A 289 3.92 5.15 13.13
N LEU A 290 2.69 5.17 13.64
CA LEU A 290 2.00 3.99 14.17
C LEU A 290 0.64 3.78 13.51
N TYR A 291 0.43 2.60 12.93
CA TYR A 291 -0.87 2.17 12.46
C TYR A 291 -1.24 0.85 13.12
N LEU A 292 -2.24 0.86 14.00
CA LEU A 292 -2.53 -0.24 14.93
C LEU A 292 -4.02 -0.52 15.06
N SER A 293 -4.36 -1.81 15.16
CA SER A 293 -5.66 -2.28 15.63
C SER A 293 -5.46 -3.18 16.86
N VAL A 294 -5.95 -2.73 18.01
CA VAL A 294 -5.69 -3.33 19.32
C VAL A 294 -6.99 -3.79 19.96
N GLY A 295 -7.03 -5.05 20.37
CA GLY A 295 -8.04 -5.59 21.25
C GLY A 295 -7.56 -5.62 22.69
N ARG A 296 -8.44 -5.28 23.63
CA ARG A 296 -8.16 -5.35 25.07
C ARG A 296 -9.27 -6.05 25.83
N PHE A 297 -8.84 -6.90 26.77
CA PHE A 297 -9.71 -7.55 27.75
C PHE A 297 -9.88 -6.69 29.02
N TYR A 298 -8.99 -5.73 29.26
CA TYR A 298 -9.09 -4.79 30.38
C TYR A 298 -9.76 -3.48 29.94
N PRO A 299 -10.56 -2.83 30.81
CA PRO A 299 -11.50 -1.78 30.43
C PRO A 299 -10.84 -0.41 30.23
N SER A 300 -9.82 -0.31 29.37
CA SER A 300 -9.21 0.98 29.01
C SER A 300 -8.98 1.11 27.51
N LEU A 301 -9.59 2.14 26.93
CA LEU A 301 -9.29 2.60 25.58
C LEU A 301 -7.89 3.23 25.58
N ILE A 302 -7.17 3.10 24.47
CA ILE A 302 -5.90 3.82 24.30
C ILE A 302 -6.22 5.28 24.01
N ASP A 303 -5.91 6.15 24.97
CA ASP A 303 -6.08 7.60 24.91
C ASP A 303 -4.72 8.32 24.91
N GLY A 304 -4.75 9.66 24.85
CA GLY A 304 -3.55 10.49 24.86
C GLY A 304 -2.77 10.45 26.18
N ASN A 305 -3.45 10.23 27.32
CA ASN A 305 -2.77 10.11 28.62
C ASN A 305 -1.94 8.83 28.64
N GLN A 306 -2.54 7.71 28.22
CA GLN A 306 -1.89 6.42 28.22
C GLN A 306 -0.68 6.39 27.27
N LEU A 307 -0.81 6.89 26.04
CA LEU A 307 0.33 6.97 25.12
C LEU A 307 1.48 7.79 25.71
N TYR A 308 1.15 8.89 26.37
CA TYR A 308 2.13 9.77 26.98
C TYR A 308 2.88 9.09 28.13
N ASP A 309 2.15 8.52 29.08
CA ASP A 309 2.71 7.90 30.26
C ASP A 309 3.50 6.61 29.92
N GLN A 310 3.06 5.88 28.89
CA GLN A 310 3.69 4.61 28.51
C GLN A 310 5.02 4.80 27.78
N PHE A 311 5.11 5.71 26.81
CA PHE A 311 6.34 5.84 26.03
C PHE A 311 6.68 7.26 25.55
N LEU A 312 5.71 8.16 25.28
CA LEU A 312 6.06 9.47 24.70
C LEU A 312 6.87 10.34 25.66
N ILE A 313 6.62 10.27 26.98
CA ILE A 313 7.37 11.03 27.98
C ILE A 313 8.89 10.76 27.92
N TYR A 314 9.28 9.57 27.44
CA TYR A 314 10.69 9.19 27.30
C TYR A 314 11.29 9.55 25.94
N MET A 315 10.48 9.90 24.94
CA MET A 315 10.92 10.23 23.57
C MET A 315 11.17 11.73 23.41
N THR A 316 12.10 12.27 24.19
CA THR A 316 12.38 13.71 24.25
C THR A 316 12.87 14.36 22.94
N GLN A 317 13.26 13.56 21.94
CA GLN A 317 13.70 14.03 20.63
C GLN A 317 12.58 13.96 19.57
N LEU A 318 11.41 13.44 19.92
CA LEU A 318 10.32 13.23 18.98
C LEU A 318 9.75 14.57 18.53
N ARG A 319 9.84 14.85 17.24
CA ARG A 319 9.35 16.08 16.61
C ARG A 319 8.08 15.87 15.81
N LYS A 320 7.84 14.64 15.39
CA LYS A 320 6.66 14.26 14.61
C LYS A 320 6.14 12.92 15.09
N PHE A 321 4.88 12.88 15.49
CA PHE A 321 4.20 11.64 15.81
C PHE A 321 2.91 11.54 15.00
N THR A 322 2.88 10.60 14.06
CA THR A 322 1.71 10.33 13.22
C THR A 322 1.13 8.98 13.61
N PHE A 323 -0.18 8.92 13.84
CA PHE A 323 -0.79 7.63 14.18
C PHE A 323 -2.22 7.45 13.68
N ASN A 324 -2.59 6.19 13.59
CA ASN A 324 -3.94 5.67 13.42
C ASN A 324 -4.05 4.46 14.35
N ILE A 325 -4.75 4.63 15.48
CA ILE A 325 -4.87 3.60 16.50
C ILE A 325 -6.35 3.34 16.72
N LYS A 326 -6.76 2.12 16.41
CA LYS A 326 -8.08 1.59 16.72
C LYS A 326 -7.99 0.66 17.91
N THR A 327 -8.72 0.96 18.97
CA THR A 327 -8.85 0.10 20.15
C THR A 327 -10.26 -0.44 20.22
N TRP A 328 -10.42 -1.73 20.51
CA TRP A 328 -11.68 -2.26 21.01
C TRP A 328 -11.50 -2.89 22.38
N VAL A 329 -12.52 -2.71 23.21
CA VAL A 329 -12.55 -3.19 24.59
C VAL A 329 -13.85 -3.95 24.77
N THR A 330 -13.76 -5.15 25.33
CA THR A 330 -14.94 -5.89 25.79
C THR A 330 -15.21 -5.55 27.25
N PHE A 331 -16.36 -4.93 27.53
CA PHE A 331 -16.77 -4.65 28.91
C PHE A 331 -17.54 -5.84 29.50
N ASP A 332 -16.90 -6.57 30.41
CA ASP A 332 -17.57 -7.64 31.17
C ASP A 332 -18.54 -7.08 32.23
N THR A 333 -18.28 -5.87 32.74
CA THR A 333 -19.11 -5.19 33.75
C THR A 333 -19.48 -3.77 33.31
N ILE A 334 -20.78 -3.50 33.22
CA ILE A 334 -21.37 -2.22 32.80
C ILE A 334 -21.38 -1.27 34.01
N THR A 335 -20.22 -0.76 34.42
CA THR A 335 -20.18 0.18 35.56
C THR A 335 -19.48 1.51 35.28
N ASN A 336 -18.80 1.66 34.14
CA ASN A 336 -18.13 2.91 33.79
C ASN A 336 -18.84 3.59 32.62
N GLU A 337 -19.07 4.90 32.74
CA GLU A 337 -19.47 5.76 31.63
C GLU A 337 -18.41 5.63 30.53
N ILE A 338 -18.86 5.31 29.31
CA ILE A 338 -17.98 5.23 28.15
C ILE A 338 -17.61 6.66 27.77
N PRO A 339 -16.31 6.99 27.61
CA PRO A 339 -15.90 8.33 27.25
C PRO A 339 -16.46 8.71 25.89
N THR A 340 -16.84 9.97 25.73
CA THR A 340 -17.25 10.50 24.42
C THR A 340 -16.05 10.67 23.51
N SER A 341 -16.30 10.85 22.22
CA SER A 341 -15.26 11.21 21.24
C SER A 341 -14.50 12.47 21.66
N GLU A 342 -15.21 13.47 22.18
CA GLU A 342 -14.63 14.71 22.68
C GLU A 342 -13.78 14.50 23.93
N ASP A 343 -14.22 13.63 24.85
CA ASP A 343 -13.42 13.28 26.03
C ASP A 343 -12.09 12.66 25.64
N ILE A 344 -12.09 11.72 24.67
CA ILE A 344 -10.86 11.12 24.14
C ILE A 344 -9.98 12.18 23.46
N GLN A 345 -10.54 13.04 22.60
CA GLN A 345 -9.74 14.08 21.93
C GLN A 345 -9.05 15.01 22.92
N ARG A 346 -9.73 15.39 24.02
CA ARG A 346 -9.15 16.26 25.06
C ARG A 346 -7.92 15.66 25.73
N THR A 347 -7.80 14.34 25.79
CA THR A 347 -6.62 13.68 26.39
C THR A 347 -5.33 13.95 25.63
N PHE A 348 -5.41 14.31 24.35
CA PHE A 348 -4.24 14.61 23.51
C PHE A 348 -3.75 16.05 23.62
N ILE A 349 -4.59 16.97 24.14
CA ILE A 349 -4.25 18.39 24.24
C ILE A 349 -3.03 18.58 25.15
N GLY A 350 -2.00 19.24 24.62
CA GLY A 350 -0.75 19.53 25.32
C GLY A 350 0.20 18.33 25.46
N ARG A 351 -0.11 17.19 24.82
CA ARG A 351 0.75 15.99 24.79
C ARG A 351 1.31 15.69 23.41
N ILE A 352 0.57 16.07 22.37
CA ILE A 352 0.94 15.95 20.96
C ILE A 352 0.65 17.30 20.30
N ASP A 353 1.54 17.74 19.41
CA ASP A 353 1.43 19.04 18.74
C ASP A 353 0.39 19.00 17.60
N GLU A 354 0.27 17.86 16.92
CA GLU A 354 -0.68 17.64 15.85
C GLU A 354 -2.13 17.50 16.36
N PRO A 355 -3.13 18.07 15.63
CA PRO A 355 -4.53 17.83 15.93
C PRO A 355 -4.89 16.34 15.83
N VAL A 356 -5.72 15.87 16.77
CA VAL A 356 -6.18 14.48 16.81
C VAL A 356 -7.69 14.44 16.64
N ALA A 357 -8.14 13.60 15.71
CA ALA A 357 -9.53 13.22 15.61
C ALA A 357 -9.75 11.92 16.37
N ALA A 358 -10.92 11.80 16.98
CA ALA A 358 -11.37 10.57 17.63
C ALA A 358 -12.84 10.32 17.32
N TYR A 359 -13.21 9.05 17.22
CA TYR A 359 -14.60 8.63 17.32
C TYR A 359 -14.75 7.38 18.19
N VAL A 360 -15.66 7.46 19.15
CA VAL A 360 -16.01 6.38 20.08
C VAL A 360 -17.42 5.90 19.79
N TYR A 361 -17.60 4.59 19.67
CA TYR A 361 -18.91 4.00 19.41
C TYR A 361 -19.04 2.59 19.99
N MET A 362 -20.28 2.16 20.22
CA MET A 362 -20.60 0.81 20.65
C MET A 362 -20.85 -0.08 19.46
N LYS A 363 -20.24 -1.27 19.43
CA LYS A 363 -20.55 -2.29 18.44
C LYS A 363 -21.89 -2.94 18.75
N SER A 364 -22.76 -3.00 17.76
CA SER A 364 -24.08 -3.62 17.86
C SER A 364 -24.01 -5.16 17.83
N TYR A 365 -22.96 -5.74 17.23
CA TYR A 365 -22.77 -7.19 17.03
C TYR A 365 -21.28 -7.52 16.80
N PRO A 366 -20.76 -8.73 17.14
CA PRO A 366 -21.41 -9.90 17.74
C PRO A 366 -21.60 -9.82 19.26
N ARG A 367 -21.03 -8.81 19.92
CA ARG A 367 -21.17 -8.61 21.37
C ARG A 367 -21.63 -7.16 21.61
N PRO A 368 -22.88 -6.94 22.06
CA PRO A 368 -23.45 -5.60 22.28
C PRO A 368 -22.82 -4.81 23.46
N ARG A 369 -21.59 -5.15 23.84
CA ARG A 369 -20.82 -4.54 24.93
C ARG A 369 -19.38 -4.21 24.53
N ASP A 370 -19.05 -4.39 23.25
CA ASP A 370 -17.74 -3.99 22.75
C ASP A 370 -17.77 -2.49 22.43
N CYS A 371 -16.91 -1.72 23.08
CA CYS A 371 -16.67 -0.32 22.73
C CYS A 371 -15.47 -0.25 21.78
N VAL A 372 -15.56 0.60 20.78
CA VAL A 372 -14.47 0.90 19.85
C VAL A 372 -14.13 2.37 19.96
N CYS A 373 -12.84 2.65 20.06
CA CYS A 373 -12.28 3.99 19.95
C CYS A 373 -11.28 3.99 18.81
N HIS A 374 -11.45 4.89 17.85
CA HIS A 374 -10.48 5.10 16.79
C HIS A 374 -9.95 6.53 16.88
N VAL A 375 -8.65 6.67 17.10
CA VAL A 375 -7.92 7.94 17.19
C VAL A 375 -6.88 8.03 16.08
N TYR A 376 -6.73 9.20 15.48
CA TYR A 376 -5.72 9.44 14.45
C TYR A 376 -5.32 10.90 14.33
N THR A 377 -4.11 11.15 13.84
CA THR A 377 -3.55 12.49 13.65
C THR A 377 -4.04 13.14 12.36
N LEU A 378 -4.16 14.47 12.38
CA LEU A 378 -4.49 15.32 11.23
C LEU A 378 -3.34 16.30 10.92
N PRO A 379 -3.02 16.57 9.64
CA PRO A 379 -3.56 15.94 8.45
C PRO A 379 -3.27 14.43 8.41
N TYR A 380 -4.17 13.68 7.79
CA TYR A 380 -4.05 12.22 7.74
C TYR A 380 -2.95 11.79 6.79
N ASP A 381 -1.92 11.12 7.32
CA ASP A 381 -0.67 10.92 6.61
C ASP A 381 -0.49 9.52 5.99
N PHE A 382 -1.44 8.60 6.19
CA PHE A 382 -1.39 7.24 5.66
C PHE A 382 -2.11 7.10 4.32
N GLU A 383 -1.64 6.17 3.49
CA GLU A 383 -2.25 5.86 2.18
C GLU A 383 -3.49 4.96 2.27
N TYR A 384 -3.79 4.45 3.46
CA TYR A 384 -4.88 3.53 3.70
C TYR A 384 -5.66 3.97 4.93
N PHE A 385 -6.96 3.81 4.87
CA PHE A 385 -7.86 3.97 6.01
C PHE A 385 -8.69 2.69 6.11
N THR A 386 -8.47 1.91 7.16
CA THR A 386 -9.23 0.69 7.41
C THR A 386 -10.33 0.96 8.43
N ASP A 387 -11.47 0.31 8.23
CA ASP A 387 -12.62 0.32 9.14
C ASP A 387 -13.31 1.68 9.31
N LEU A 388 -13.50 2.39 8.21
CA LEU A 388 -14.44 3.50 8.17
C LEU A 388 -15.87 2.97 8.38
N ASN A 389 -16.67 3.68 9.17
CA ASN A 389 -18.03 3.30 9.52
C ASN A 389 -18.98 4.52 9.52
N ASN A 390 -20.25 4.35 9.92
CA ASN A 390 -21.24 5.43 9.93
C ASN A 390 -20.96 6.55 10.95
N SER A 391 -20.00 6.38 11.86
CA SER A 391 -19.55 7.43 12.78
C SER A 391 -18.55 8.40 12.15
N PHE A 392 -18.16 8.18 10.88
CA PHE A 392 -17.26 9.08 10.16
C PHE A 392 -17.89 10.46 9.97
N GLN A 393 -17.23 11.49 10.50
CA GLN A 393 -17.72 12.88 10.50
C GLN A 393 -17.20 13.71 9.31
N GLY A 394 -16.34 13.12 8.49
CA GLY A 394 -15.69 13.78 7.38
C GLY A 394 -14.33 14.39 7.69
N GLY A 395 -13.69 14.98 6.68
CA GLY A 395 -12.36 15.59 6.74
C GLY A 395 -11.61 15.49 5.41
N MET A 396 -10.42 16.07 5.30
CA MET A 396 -9.64 15.99 4.06
C MET A 396 -8.54 14.92 4.18
N PHE A 397 -8.63 13.86 3.38
CA PHE A 397 -7.76 12.68 3.40
C PHE A 397 -6.98 12.53 2.08
N GLU A 398 -6.20 13.55 1.70
CA GLU A 398 -5.52 13.62 0.39
C GLU A 398 -4.52 12.50 0.12
N LYS A 399 -3.97 11.85 1.16
CA LYS A 399 -3.02 10.75 0.99
C LYS A 399 -3.68 9.40 0.86
N VAL A 400 -4.93 9.24 1.30
CA VAL A 400 -5.60 7.94 1.25
C VAL A 400 -5.89 7.55 -0.19
N ARG A 401 -5.43 6.37 -0.57
CA ARG A 401 -5.68 5.69 -1.84
C ARG A 401 -6.54 4.46 -1.66
N ARG A 402 -6.54 3.86 -0.45
CA ARG A 402 -7.24 2.61 -0.15
C ARG A 402 -8.18 2.79 1.04
N LEU A 403 -9.47 2.60 0.82
CA LEU A 403 -10.50 2.69 1.86
C LEU A 403 -11.19 1.34 2.04
N LYS A 404 -11.23 0.87 3.29
CA LYS A 404 -12.06 -0.27 3.67
C LYS A 404 -13.16 0.19 4.62
N MET A 405 -14.40 -0.11 4.26
CA MET A 405 -15.58 0.26 5.03
C MET A 405 -16.28 -0.98 5.58
N TRP A 406 -16.65 -0.93 6.86
CA TRP A 406 -17.45 -1.97 7.49
C TRP A 406 -18.29 -1.39 8.63
N ASP A 407 -19.56 -1.79 8.68
CA ASP A 407 -20.49 -1.43 9.76
C ASP A 407 -21.64 -2.46 9.77
N THR A 408 -22.33 -2.54 10.91
CA THR A 408 -23.56 -3.32 11.08
C THR A 408 -24.80 -2.52 10.68
N ASN A 409 -24.72 -1.19 10.64
CA ASN A 409 -25.79 -0.33 10.11
C ASN A 409 -25.56 -0.07 8.62
N PRO A 410 -26.60 0.05 7.78
CA PRO A 410 -26.42 0.32 6.36
C PRO A 410 -25.66 1.63 6.12
N PHE A 411 -24.85 1.67 5.05
CA PHE A 411 -24.22 2.89 4.59
C PHE A 411 -25.15 3.62 3.63
N GLU A 412 -25.63 4.79 4.04
CA GLU A 412 -26.56 5.55 3.22
C GLU A 412 -25.87 6.41 2.17
N TYR A 413 -26.63 6.81 1.13
CA TYR A 413 -26.14 7.61 0.00
C TYR A 413 -25.35 8.86 0.45
N LYS A 414 -25.79 9.53 1.51
CA LYS A 414 -25.15 10.74 2.05
C LYS A 414 -23.70 10.47 2.50
N LEU A 415 -23.42 9.30 3.08
CA LEU A 415 -22.07 8.95 3.51
C LEU A 415 -21.14 8.82 2.30
N PHE A 416 -21.58 8.15 1.22
CA PHE A 416 -20.76 8.04 0.01
C PHE A 416 -20.50 9.39 -0.67
N LYS A 417 -21.42 10.35 -0.54
CA LYS A 417 -21.18 11.72 -0.99
C LYS A 417 -20.03 12.37 -0.21
N ILE A 418 -20.05 12.25 1.12
CA ILE A 418 -18.96 12.74 1.99
C ILE A 418 -17.65 12.05 1.59
N ILE A 419 -17.65 10.72 1.45
CA ILE A 419 -16.44 9.97 1.07
C ILE A 419 -15.87 10.43 -0.28
N SER A 420 -16.72 10.68 -1.28
CA SER A 420 -16.23 11.14 -2.58
C SER A 420 -15.52 12.51 -2.54
N GLN A 421 -15.87 13.34 -1.55
CA GLN A 421 -15.31 14.67 -1.36
C GLN A 421 -14.04 14.62 -0.50
N ASP A 422 -14.09 13.79 0.54
CA ASP A 422 -13.07 13.70 1.57
C ASP A 422 -11.87 12.84 1.16
N PHE A 423 -12.07 11.92 0.21
CA PHE A 423 -11.06 11.03 -0.35
C PHE A 423 -10.88 11.27 -1.87
N PRO A 424 -10.39 12.45 -2.29
CA PRO A 424 -10.40 12.87 -3.69
C PRO A 424 -9.55 11.98 -4.63
N PHE A 425 -8.59 11.26 -4.06
CA PHE A 425 -7.65 10.39 -4.78
C PHE A 425 -7.88 8.90 -4.50
N LEU A 426 -9.08 8.52 -4.06
CA LEU A 426 -9.39 7.12 -3.75
C LEU A 426 -9.27 6.23 -4.99
N GLU A 427 -8.43 5.21 -4.92
CA GLU A 427 -8.16 4.24 -6.00
C GLU A 427 -8.77 2.86 -5.74
N PHE A 428 -8.89 2.49 -4.47
CA PHE A 428 -9.42 1.22 -4.00
C PHE A 428 -10.52 1.46 -2.96
N LEU A 429 -11.70 0.89 -3.19
CA LEU A 429 -12.82 0.92 -2.25
C LEU A 429 -13.33 -0.49 -2.00
N TYR A 430 -13.28 -0.91 -0.74
CA TYR A 430 -13.86 -2.16 -0.25
C TYR A 430 -15.04 -1.86 0.67
N ILE A 431 -16.18 -2.49 0.40
CA ILE A 431 -17.39 -2.35 1.21
C ILE A 431 -17.82 -3.73 1.71
N ALA A 432 -17.80 -3.91 3.03
CA ALA A 432 -18.37 -5.06 3.71
C ALA A 432 -19.53 -4.62 4.59
N ASN A 433 -20.75 -4.75 4.05
CA ASN A 433 -21.99 -4.42 4.73
C ASN A 433 -23.12 -5.16 4.03
N ASP A 434 -23.72 -6.13 4.71
CA ASP A 434 -24.76 -6.99 4.15
C ASP A 434 -26.18 -6.46 4.41
N CYS A 435 -26.30 -5.31 5.06
CA CYS A 435 -27.59 -4.65 5.32
C CYS A 435 -28.09 -3.88 4.09
N SER A 436 -29.40 -3.95 3.86
CA SER A 436 -30.09 -3.18 2.84
C SER A 436 -30.14 -1.69 3.20
N GLN A 437 -30.05 -0.81 2.20
CA GLN A 437 -30.18 0.63 2.40
C GLN A 437 -31.65 1.01 2.63
N GLU A 438 -31.91 1.92 3.56
CA GLU A 438 -33.29 2.37 3.85
C GLU A 438 -33.72 3.53 2.95
N GLU A 439 -32.78 4.43 2.58
CA GLU A 439 -33.09 5.57 1.73
C GLU A 439 -33.10 5.16 0.25
N ASN A 440 -34.29 5.23 -0.37
CA ASN A 440 -34.43 5.01 -1.81
C ASN A 440 -33.48 5.95 -2.58
N GLN A 441 -32.75 5.39 -3.55
CA GLN A 441 -31.68 5.99 -4.37
C GLN A 441 -32.13 7.14 -5.31
N HIS A 442 -33.06 7.99 -4.89
CA HIS A 442 -33.66 9.06 -5.70
C HIS A 442 -32.99 10.43 -5.54
N SER A 443 -31.71 10.46 -5.16
CA SER A 443 -30.93 11.70 -5.27
C SER A 443 -30.74 12.04 -6.75
N SER A 444 -31.03 13.28 -7.14
CA SER A 444 -30.80 13.79 -8.50
C SER A 444 -29.32 14.02 -8.82
N THR A 445 -28.44 13.93 -7.82
CA THR A 445 -27.01 14.21 -7.99
C THR A 445 -26.25 12.92 -8.20
N THR A 446 -25.48 12.81 -9.28
CA THR A 446 -24.55 11.69 -9.46
C THR A 446 -23.29 11.94 -8.63
N ILE A 447 -22.89 10.97 -7.80
CA ILE A 447 -21.61 11.02 -7.07
C ILE A 447 -20.49 10.55 -8.01
N THR A 448 -19.34 11.22 -8.00
CA THR A 448 -18.21 10.85 -8.87
C THR A 448 -17.02 10.40 -8.03
N PHE A 449 -16.48 9.22 -8.35
CA PHE A 449 -15.20 8.76 -7.83
C PHE A 449 -14.18 8.79 -8.97
N PRO A 450 -13.45 9.91 -9.16
CA PRO A 450 -12.67 10.15 -10.38
C PRO A 450 -11.47 9.21 -10.53
N ASN A 451 -10.93 8.71 -9.42
CA ASN A 451 -9.71 7.91 -9.38
C ASN A 451 -9.95 6.44 -9.03
N LEU A 452 -11.20 6.02 -8.79
CA LEU A 452 -11.49 4.67 -8.32
C LEU A 452 -11.23 3.66 -9.44
N THR A 453 -10.21 2.83 -9.25
CA THR A 453 -9.79 1.79 -10.19
C THR A 453 -10.25 0.39 -9.79
N LEU A 454 -10.42 0.15 -8.49
CA LEU A 454 -10.86 -1.13 -7.95
C LEU A 454 -12.01 -0.93 -6.96
N LEU A 455 -13.11 -1.63 -7.22
CA LEU A 455 -14.27 -1.69 -6.34
C LEU A 455 -14.52 -3.14 -5.90
N ASP A 456 -14.53 -3.39 -4.59
CA ASP A 456 -14.84 -4.70 -4.01
C ASP A 456 -16.14 -4.65 -3.20
N LEU A 457 -17.13 -5.40 -3.69
CA LEU A 457 -18.48 -5.56 -3.15
C LEU A 457 -18.76 -7.01 -2.76
N LYS A 458 -17.74 -7.87 -2.59
CA LYS A 458 -17.89 -9.30 -2.27
C LYS A 458 -18.80 -9.54 -1.08
N TYR A 459 -18.67 -8.71 -0.04
CA TYR A 459 -19.42 -8.83 1.21
C TYR A 459 -20.52 -7.76 1.34
N ALA A 460 -20.85 -7.07 0.25
CA ALA A 460 -21.86 -6.04 0.24
C ALA A 460 -23.26 -6.60 -0.09
N HIS A 461 -24.30 -5.98 0.45
CA HIS A 461 -25.67 -6.14 -0.01
C HIS A 461 -25.83 -5.71 -1.48
N VAL A 462 -26.83 -6.25 -2.17
CA VAL A 462 -27.07 -5.94 -3.60
C VAL A 462 -27.38 -4.46 -3.85
N ASP A 463 -27.88 -3.73 -2.85
CA ASP A 463 -28.20 -2.31 -3.01
C ASP A 463 -26.95 -1.45 -3.24
N TYR A 464 -25.81 -1.80 -2.63
CA TYR A 464 -24.53 -1.15 -2.92
C TYR A 464 -24.08 -1.40 -4.37
N ALA A 465 -24.32 -2.60 -4.90
CA ALA A 465 -24.07 -2.88 -6.32
C ALA A 465 -24.96 -2.03 -7.22
N LYS A 466 -26.25 -1.86 -6.88
CA LYS A 466 -27.14 -0.93 -7.61
C LYS A 466 -26.66 0.52 -7.50
N LEU A 467 -26.20 0.94 -6.32
CA LEU A 467 -25.73 2.29 -6.10
C LEU A 467 -24.48 2.58 -6.95
N PHE A 468 -23.45 1.75 -6.87
CA PHE A 468 -22.16 1.99 -7.53
C PHE A 468 -22.16 1.69 -9.03
N LEU A 469 -22.87 0.66 -9.47
CA LEU A 469 -22.71 0.18 -10.84
C LEU A 469 -23.67 0.85 -11.82
N PHE A 470 -24.76 1.47 -11.37
CA PHE A 470 -25.62 2.27 -12.26
C PHE A 470 -25.05 3.68 -12.46
N LYS A 471 -24.87 4.07 -13.73
CA LYS A 471 -24.36 5.38 -14.15
C LYS A 471 -25.20 6.57 -13.68
N GLN A 472 -26.49 6.38 -13.49
CA GLN A 472 -27.39 7.43 -12.98
C GLN A 472 -27.05 7.82 -11.54
N ASN A 473 -26.55 6.87 -10.75
CA ASN A 473 -26.26 7.05 -9.33
C ASN A 473 -24.81 7.48 -9.10
N MET A 474 -23.88 6.81 -9.78
CA MET A 474 -22.44 6.93 -9.56
C MET A 474 -21.69 7.01 -10.90
N SER A 475 -20.68 7.87 -10.99
CA SER A 475 -19.75 7.95 -12.10
C SER A 475 -18.39 7.38 -11.69
N LEU A 476 -17.99 6.28 -12.34
CA LEU A 476 -16.75 5.56 -12.06
C LEU A 476 -15.86 5.49 -13.33
N PRO A 477 -15.33 6.63 -13.81
CA PRO A 477 -14.70 6.72 -15.14
C PRO A 477 -13.41 5.90 -15.29
N ARG A 478 -12.82 5.44 -14.19
CA ARG A 478 -11.56 4.69 -14.15
C ARG A 478 -11.70 3.28 -13.58
N LEU A 479 -12.93 2.77 -13.43
CA LEU A 479 -13.14 1.44 -12.88
C LEU A 479 -12.60 0.36 -13.83
N ILE A 480 -11.56 -0.35 -13.40
CA ILE A 480 -10.87 -1.38 -14.19
C ILE A 480 -11.11 -2.76 -13.58
N ASN A 481 -11.16 -2.84 -12.25
CA ASN A 481 -11.29 -4.10 -11.51
C ASN A 481 -12.56 -4.07 -10.65
N LEU A 482 -13.38 -5.13 -10.76
CA LEU A 482 -14.59 -5.30 -9.96
C LEU A 482 -14.60 -6.68 -9.29
N THR A 483 -14.80 -6.70 -7.98
CA THR A 483 -15.09 -7.93 -7.23
C THR A 483 -16.53 -7.86 -6.72
N ILE A 484 -17.36 -8.85 -7.05
CA ILE A 484 -18.79 -8.83 -6.72
C ILE A 484 -19.36 -10.25 -6.68
N LYS A 485 -20.37 -10.51 -5.86
CA LYS A 485 -21.12 -11.78 -5.93
C LYS A 485 -21.85 -11.91 -7.27
N TYR A 486 -21.72 -13.05 -7.95
CA TYR A 486 -22.46 -13.33 -9.19
C TYR A 486 -23.97 -13.07 -9.08
N LYS A 487 -24.59 -13.52 -7.98
CA LYS A 487 -26.02 -13.28 -7.72
C LYS A 487 -26.39 -11.80 -7.68
N SER A 488 -25.55 -10.94 -7.11
CA SER A 488 -25.78 -9.50 -7.08
C SER A 488 -25.72 -8.93 -8.50
N LEU A 489 -24.73 -9.34 -9.29
CA LEU A 489 -24.59 -8.91 -10.68
C LEU A 489 -25.81 -9.30 -11.52
N VAL A 490 -26.25 -10.56 -11.45
CA VAL A 490 -27.47 -11.05 -12.11
C VAL A 490 -28.72 -10.26 -11.70
N THR A 491 -28.83 -9.93 -10.41
CA THR A 491 -29.99 -9.19 -9.89
C THR A 491 -30.04 -7.78 -10.45
N ILE A 492 -28.91 -7.06 -10.49
CA ILE A 492 -28.90 -5.67 -10.97
C ILE A 492 -29.10 -5.55 -12.48
N THR A 493 -28.56 -6.51 -13.24
CA THR A 493 -28.68 -6.58 -14.71
C THR A 493 -29.99 -7.21 -15.18
N ASP A 494 -30.79 -7.76 -14.25
CA ASP A 494 -31.98 -8.56 -14.54
C ASP A 494 -31.65 -9.72 -15.49
N ASN A 495 -30.78 -10.63 -15.04
CA ASN A 495 -30.23 -11.73 -15.85
C ASN A 495 -29.61 -11.24 -17.17
N PHE A 496 -28.90 -10.11 -17.14
CA PHE A 496 -28.27 -9.50 -18.32
C PHE A 496 -29.26 -9.14 -19.44
N THR A 497 -30.51 -8.81 -19.11
CA THR A 497 -31.54 -8.36 -20.07
C THR A 497 -31.65 -6.84 -20.17
N LYS A 498 -31.16 -6.09 -19.18
CA LYS A 498 -31.09 -4.63 -19.24
C LYS A 498 -30.06 -4.14 -20.27
N SER A 499 -30.08 -2.85 -20.59
CA SER A 499 -29.04 -2.26 -21.44
C SER A 499 -27.73 -2.12 -20.68
N ALA A 500 -26.64 -2.67 -21.23
CA ALA A 500 -25.28 -2.52 -20.69
C ALA A 500 -24.85 -1.05 -20.54
N THR A 501 -25.40 -0.14 -21.37
CA THR A 501 -25.09 1.30 -21.33
C THR A 501 -25.50 1.99 -20.03
N LEU A 502 -26.38 1.39 -19.25
CA LEU A 502 -26.80 1.89 -17.93
C LEU A 502 -25.73 1.71 -16.85
N PHE A 503 -24.69 0.93 -17.13
CA PHE A 503 -23.72 0.48 -16.12
C PHE A 503 -22.31 1.02 -16.35
N ASN A 504 -21.53 1.10 -15.26
CA ASN A 504 -20.12 1.48 -15.23
C ASN A 504 -19.17 0.32 -15.61
N PHE A 505 -19.49 -0.47 -16.64
CA PHE A 505 -18.71 -1.66 -17.00
C PHE A 505 -17.78 -1.48 -18.20
N ASP A 506 -17.88 -0.38 -18.93
CA ASP A 506 -17.21 -0.19 -20.23
C ASP A 506 -15.67 -0.16 -20.18
N LYS A 507 -15.08 -0.02 -18.99
CA LYS A 507 -13.63 0.02 -18.76
C LYS A 507 -13.11 -1.19 -17.97
N LEU A 508 -13.96 -2.12 -17.58
CA LEU A 508 -13.57 -3.28 -16.78
C LEU A 508 -12.67 -4.22 -17.57
N LYS A 509 -11.48 -4.50 -17.04
CA LYS A 509 -10.50 -5.48 -17.55
C LYS A 509 -10.35 -6.70 -16.65
N SER A 510 -10.85 -6.62 -15.42
CA SER A 510 -10.89 -7.76 -14.50
C SER A 510 -12.22 -7.80 -13.75
N LEU A 511 -12.79 -8.99 -13.66
CA LEU A 511 -14.02 -9.27 -12.93
C LEU A 511 -13.86 -10.56 -12.13
N ASP A 512 -13.92 -10.45 -10.81
CA ASP A 512 -13.98 -11.59 -9.89
C ASP A 512 -15.41 -11.75 -9.36
N VAL A 513 -16.04 -12.87 -9.73
CA VAL A 513 -17.43 -13.17 -9.36
C VAL A 513 -17.61 -14.09 -8.13
N CYS A 514 -16.54 -14.43 -7.42
CA CYS A 514 -16.50 -15.24 -6.18
C CYS A 514 -17.12 -16.65 -6.25
N GLU A 515 -17.75 -17.03 -7.36
CA GLU A 515 -18.51 -18.26 -7.57
C GLU A 515 -18.31 -18.74 -9.02
N GLN A 516 -18.49 -20.04 -9.30
CA GLN A 516 -18.51 -20.55 -10.67
C GLN A 516 -19.73 -19.99 -11.41
N PHE A 517 -19.54 -19.40 -12.59
CA PHE A 517 -20.63 -18.84 -13.39
C PHE A 517 -20.75 -19.50 -14.76
N VAL A 518 -21.96 -19.50 -15.30
CA VAL A 518 -22.28 -19.92 -16.67
C VAL A 518 -22.60 -18.66 -17.46
N GLY A 519 -21.72 -18.29 -18.39
CA GLY A 519 -21.87 -17.07 -19.19
C GLY A 519 -23.18 -17.06 -19.99
N SER A 520 -23.94 -15.97 -19.92
CA SER A 520 -25.04 -15.72 -20.85
C SER A 520 -24.48 -15.33 -22.22
N LYS A 521 -25.24 -15.51 -23.30
CA LYS A 521 -24.83 -15.08 -24.64
C LYS A 521 -24.56 -13.56 -24.73
N THR A 522 -25.16 -12.77 -23.84
CA THR A 522 -25.06 -11.30 -23.77
C THR A 522 -23.98 -10.82 -22.81
N PHE A 523 -23.24 -11.72 -22.16
CA PHE A 523 -22.23 -11.35 -21.17
C PHE A 523 -21.15 -10.42 -21.75
N HIS A 524 -20.71 -10.68 -22.98
CA HIS A 524 -19.71 -9.84 -23.67
C HIS A 524 -20.19 -8.42 -23.98
N ASP A 525 -21.52 -8.20 -24.08
CA ASP A 525 -22.07 -6.85 -24.28
C ASP A 525 -21.89 -5.97 -23.03
N TYR A 526 -21.84 -6.59 -21.86
CA TYR A 526 -21.62 -5.90 -20.58
C TYR A 526 -20.14 -5.65 -20.30
N PHE A 527 -19.26 -6.54 -20.78
CA PHE A 527 -17.83 -6.52 -20.45
C PHE A 527 -16.96 -6.65 -21.72
N PRO A 528 -16.89 -5.60 -22.56
CA PRO A 528 -16.22 -5.68 -23.86
C PRO A 528 -14.69 -5.77 -23.81
N LEU A 529 -14.08 -5.58 -22.64
CA LEU A 529 -12.61 -5.63 -22.43
C LEU A 529 -12.16 -6.81 -21.55
N LEU A 530 -13.08 -7.72 -21.18
CA LEU A 530 -12.78 -9.03 -20.58
C LEU A 530 -12.67 -10.08 -21.68
#